data_AF-A0A812NC84-F1
#
_entry.id   AF-A0A812NC84-F1
#
_cell.length_a   1.000
_cell.length_b   1.000
_cell.length_c   1.000
_cell.angle_alpha   90.00
_cell.angle_beta   90.00
_cell.angle_gamma   90.00
#
_symmetry.space_group_name_H-M   'P 1'
#
loop_
_entity.id
_entity.type
_entity.pdbx_description
1 polymer ?
#
loop_
_entity_poly.entity_id
_entity_poly.type
_entity_poly.pdbx_seq_one_letter_code
_entity_poly.pdbx_strand_id
1 'polypeptide(L)'
;DKGGPEHQVPRSSQDSPETIRIEKAEKVYGATSELQAVPRESMPALSLAIVGVECDDISCQTSSPKSILDAKGHSGSSFLQFLEFIQRLEWSQRPVGIMWECVKNLDAHRKTVNEKGTEVIKDLMRKQGYVSSFQVVNSKHFALPHSRNRVYGISLKLDLAAPGAERKAGEKLSSAWFVVPSGDTLQRHKWRTVHPCLLPQKRFFYLDENRLHLNKSPTFVMSLQGLSSRELKAAGLTDLTVKQAQELAGNGFTANVAASVLVSILVHILQ
;
A
#
# COMPACT_ATOMS: atom_id res chain seq x y z
N ASP A 1 -62.74 -18.15 -16.82
CA ASP A 1 -62.34 -16.99 -15.99
C ASP A 1 -61.44 -17.44 -14.84
N LYS A 2 -60.15 -17.12 -14.73
CA LYS A 2 -59.30 -16.14 -15.42
C LYS A 2 -57.87 -16.72 -15.50
N GLY A 3 -57.37 -16.98 -16.71
CA GLY A 3 -55.94 -17.17 -16.95
C GLY A 3 -55.31 -15.80 -17.17
N GLY A 4 -54.49 -15.34 -16.24
CA GLY A 4 -53.67 -14.14 -16.41
C GLY A 4 -52.35 -14.51 -17.12
N PRO A 5 -51.80 -13.66 -17.99
CA PRO A 5 -50.56 -13.96 -18.69
C PRO A 5 -49.38 -13.81 -17.72
N GLU A 6 -48.57 -14.88 -17.60
CA GLU A 6 -47.26 -14.81 -16.97
C GLU A 6 -46.37 -13.84 -17.75
N HIS A 7 -45.99 -12.76 -17.09
CA HIS A 7 -45.02 -11.81 -17.62
C HIS A 7 -43.63 -12.44 -17.53
N GLN A 8 -43.19 -13.10 -18.61
CA GLN A 8 -41.80 -13.55 -18.75
C GLN A 8 -40.92 -12.32 -18.93
N VAL A 9 -40.22 -11.94 -17.86
CA VAL A 9 -39.10 -10.99 -17.93
C VAL A 9 -37.99 -11.65 -18.78
N PRO A 10 -37.53 -11.02 -19.87
CA PRO A 10 -36.41 -11.56 -20.63
C PRO A 10 -35.18 -11.60 -19.74
N ARG A 11 -34.66 -12.81 -19.48
CA ARG A 11 -33.30 -12.97 -18.97
C ARG A 11 -32.36 -12.51 -20.08
N SER A 12 -31.95 -11.25 -20.01
CA SER A 12 -30.86 -10.74 -20.84
C SER A 12 -29.64 -11.61 -20.59
N SER A 13 -29.04 -12.02 -21.70
CA SER A 13 -27.84 -12.84 -21.82
C SER A 13 -26.79 -12.50 -20.77
N GLN A 14 -26.24 -13.56 -20.20
CA GLN A 14 -25.09 -13.59 -19.33
C GLN A 14 -23.87 -13.00 -20.07
N ASP A 15 -23.61 -11.71 -19.90
CA ASP A 15 -22.23 -11.25 -19.89
C ASP A 15 -21.67 -11.60 -18.51
N SER A 16 -21.01 -12.75 -18.43
CA SER A 16 -20.17 -13.07 -17.29
C SER A 16 -19.20 -11.90 -17.09
N PRO A 17 -19.08 -11.32 -15.88
CA PRO A 17 -18.14 -10.23 -15.66
C PRO A 17 -16.75 -10.69 -16.13
N GLU A 18 -16.17 -9.93 -17.06
CA GLU A 18 -14.82 -10.17 -17.58
C GLU A 18 -13.91 -10.48 -16.39
N THR A 19 -13.46 -11.73 -16.32
CA THR A 19 -12.58 -12.14 -15.25
C THR A 19 -11.22 -11.52 -15.56
N ILE A 20 -10.89 -10.41 -14.90
CA ILE A 20 -9.56 -9.79 -14.98
C ILE A 20 -8.56 -10.85 -14.51
N ARG A 21 -7.89 -11.50 -15.46
CA ARG A 21 -6.76 -12.38 -15.17
C ARG A 21 -5.57 -11.48 -14.88
N ILE A 22 -5.29 -11.27 -13.60
CA ILE A 22 -3.99 -10.73 -13.17
C ILE A 22 -2.98 -11.85 -13.41
N GLU A 23 -2.29 -11.80 -14.55
CA GLU A 23 -1.16 -12.68 -14.81
C GLU A 23 -0.08 -12.43 -13.74
N LYS A 24 0.64 -13.50 -13.37
CA LYS A 24 1.76 -13.38 -12.43
C LYS A 24 2.72 -12.32 -12.97
N ALA A 25 3.17 -11.40 -12.12
CA ALA A 25 4.15 -10.40 -12.52
C ALA A 25 5.31 -11.09 -13.26
N GLU A 26 5.50 -10.77 -14.54
CA GLU A 26 6.50 -11.41 -15.40
C GLU A 26 7.91 -11.25 -14.81
N LYS A 27 8.14 -10.15 -14.10
CA LYS A 27 9.38 -9.86 -13.39
C LYS A 27 9.11 -8.96 -12.18
N VAL A 28 9.58 -9.40 -11.00
CA VAL A 28 9.63 -8.58 -9.79
C VAL A 28 11.04 -8.03 -9.67
N TYR A 29 11.16 -6.72 -9.55
CA TYR A 29 12.44 -6.07 -9.31
C TYR A 29 12.56 -5.71 -7.82
N GLY A 30 13.76 -5.92 -7.26
CA GLY A 30 14.04 -5.78 -5.83
C GLY A 30 14.27 -4.33 -5.39
N ALA A 31 15.33 -4.09 -4.61
CA ALA A 31 15.62 -2.76 -4.06
C ALA A 31 15.86 -1.72 -5.17
N THR A 32 15.57 -0.45 -4.90
CA THR A 32 15.75 0.64 -5.88
C THR A 32 17.19 0.71 -6.42
N SER A 33 18.18 0.38 -5.61
CA SER A 33 19.59 0.30 -6.02
C SER A 33 19.85 -0.79 -7.07
N GLU A 34 19.17 -1.94 -6.99
CA GLU A 34 19.25 -3.01 -7.99
C GLU A 34 18.61 -2.57 -9.32
N LEU A 35 17.48 -1.85 -9.22
CA LEU A 35 16.80 -1.26 -10.37
C LEU A 35 17.66 -0.22 -11.09
N GLN A 36 18.38 0.61 -10.33
CA GLN A 36 19.31 1.61 -10.87
C GLN A 36 20.50 0.98 -11.59
N ALA A 37 20.91 -0.24 -11.22
CA ALA A 37 21.99 -0.97 -11.90
C ALA A 37 21.58 -1.50 -13.29
N VAL A 38 20.29 -1.67 -13.57
CA VAL A 38 19.81 -2.10 -14.90
C VAL A 38 19.99 -0.96 -15.90
N PRO A 39 20.63 -1.19 -17.07
CA PRO A 39 20.72 -0.18 -18.12
C PRO A 39 19.35 0.33 -18.54
N ARG A 40 19.22 1.63 -18.77
CA ARG A 40 17.94 2.29 -19.09
C ARG A 40 17.28 1.66 -20.33
N GLU A 41 18.07 1.33 -21.34
CA GLU A 41 17.63 0.75 -22.61
C GLU A 41 17.05 -0.66 -22.41
N SER A 42 17.44 -1.33 -21.31
CA SER A 42 16.95 -2.66 -20.93
C SER A 42 15.76 -2.62 -19.97
N MET A 43 15.29 -1.42 -19.57
CA MET A 43 14.14 -1.30 -18.68
C MET A 43 12.83 -1.49 -19.45
N PRO A 44 11.96 -2.43 -19.02
CA PRO A 44 10.67 -2.60 -19.65
C PRO A 44 9.73 -1.44 -19.28
N ALA A 45 8.60 -1.36 -19.99
CA ALA A 45 7.48 -0.55 -19.56
C ALA A 45 6.91 -1.10 -18.25
N LEU A 46 6.73 -0.21 -17.27
CA LEU A 46 6.16 -0.57 -15.98
C LEU A 46 4.68 -0.22 -15.96
N SER A 47 3.85 -1.14 -15.50
CA SER A 47 2.42 -0.87 -15.25
C SER A 47 2.23 -0.25 -13.86
N LEU A 48 2.93 -0.79 -12.86
CA LEU A 48 2.74 -0.47 -11.45
C LEU A 48 4.09 -0.40 -10.73
N ALA A 49 4.23 0.54 -9.80
CA ALA A 49 5.28 0.53 -8.79
C ALA A 49 4.67 0.49 -7.39
N ILE A 50 5.30 -0.25 -6.46
CA ILE A 50 4.93 -0.31 -5.04
C ILE A 50 6.11 0.22 -4.24
N VAL A 51 5.88 1.29 -3.48
CA VAL A 51 6.93 2.06 -2.82
C VAL A 51 6.63 2.20 -1.33
N GLY A 52 7.46 1.55 -0.51
CA GLY A 52 7.53 1.80 0.93
C GLY A 52 8.67 2.75 1.22
N VAL A 53 8.38 3.95 1.71
CA VAL A 53 9.43 4.89 2.13
C VAL A 53 9.91 4.49 3.52
N GLU A 54 11.23 4.38 3.72
CA GLU A 54 11.79 4.10 5.04
C GLU A 54 11.29 5.16 6.04
N CYS A 55 10.90 4.73 7.23
CA CYS A 55 10.13 5.60 8.13
C CYS A 55 10.94 6.15 9.30
N ASP A 56 12.22 5.83 9.40
CA ASP A 56 13.09 6.11 10.55
C ASP A 56 13.17 7.60 10.90
N ASP A 57 13.26 8.48 9.91
CA ASP A 57 13.34 9.93 10.14
C ASP A 57 11.97 10.61 10.22
N ILE A 58 10.92 9.90 9.81
CA ILE A 58 9.54 10.41 9.74
C ILE A 58 8.73 9.99 10.97
N SER A 59 9.01 8.82 11.53
CA SER A 59 8.28 8.21 12.65
C SER A 59 8.19 9.16 13.84
N CYS A 60 7.05 9.19 14.51
CA CYS A 60 6.90 9.93 15.77
C CYS A 60 7.72 9.33 16.92
N GLN A 61 8.38 8.19 16.70
CA GLN A 61 9.27 7.53 17.65
C GLN A 61 10.75 7.88 17.40
N THR A 62 11.05 8.68 16.38
CA THR A 62 12.42 9.09 16.07
C THR A 62 12.92 10.15 17.05
N SER A 63 14.20 10.09 17.42
CA SER A 63 14.90 11.13 18.18
C SER A 63 15.64 12.13 17.27
N SER A 64 15.79 11.82 15.98
CA SER A 64 16.53 12.61 15.00
C SER A 64 15.70 12.81 13.73
N PRO A 65 14.59 13.58 13.79
CA PRO A 65 13.71 13.75 12.64
C PRO A 65 14.40 14.52 11.52
N LYS A 66 14.25 14.03 10.28
CA LYS A 66 14.79 14.67 9.06
C LYS A 66 13.70 14.85 8.00
N SER A 67 13.93 15.77 7.07
CA SER A 67 13.06 16.01 5.92
C SER A 67 13.06 14.79 4.99
N ILE A 68 11.97 14.57 4.26
CA ILE A 68 11.94 13.57 3.17
C ILE A 68 12.84 13.95 1.98
N LEU A 69 13.43 15.15 1.99
CA LEU A 69 14.42 15.62 1.02
C LEU A 69 15.86 15.56 1.55
N ASP A 70 16.08 15.09 2.78
CA ASP A 70 17.42 14.95 3.33
C ASP A 70 18.01 13.58 2.93
N ALA A 71 18.92 13.59 1.95
CA ALA A 71 19.61 12.38 1.48
C ALA A 71 20.51 11.72 2.54
N LYS A 72 20.86 12.42 3.63
CA LYS A 72 21.57 11.84 4.78
C LYS A 72 20.63 11.13 5.76
N GLY A 73 19.32 11.24 5.55
CA GLY A 73 18.30 10.44 6.24
C GLY A 73 18.00 9.16 5.49
N HIS A 74 17.60 8.14 6.22
CA HIS A 74 17.06 6.88 5.70
C HIS A 74 15.77 7.12 4.88
N SER A 75 14.86 7.93 5.43
CA SER A 75 13.61 8.30 4.78
C SER A 75 13.82 9.12 3.51
N GLY A 76 14.73 10.10 3.57
CA GLY A 76 15.02 10.94 2.41
C GLY A 76 15.80 10.19 1.33
N SER A 77 16.79 9.38 1.73
CA SER A 77 17.54 8.54 0.79
C SER A 77 16.64 7.56 0.03
N SER A 78 15.78 6.83 0.71
CA SER A 78 14.86 5.87 0.07
C SER A 78 13.89 6.55 -0.92
N PHE A 79 13.33 7.71 -0.55
CA PHE A 79 12.46 8.48 -1.45
C PHE A 79 13.23 9.06 -2.66
N LEU A 80 14.38 9.69 -2.43
CA LEU A 80 15.16 10.34 -3.48
C LEU A 80 15.72 9.34 -4.48
N GLN A 81 16.15 8.15 -4.04
CA GLN A 81 16.55 7.06 -4.94
C GLN A 81 15.39 6.65 -5.87
N PHE A 82 14.17 6.55 -5.35
CA PHE A 82 13.02 6.22 -6.19
C PHE A 82 12.69 7.35 -7.17
N LEU A 83 12.79 8.62 -6.73
CA LEU A 83 12.59 9.77 -7.60
C LEU A 83 13.63 9.80 -8.74
N GLU A 84 14.90 9.57 -8.42
CA GLU A 84 15.99 9.47 -9.40
C GLU A 84 15.74 8.33 -10.39
N PHE A 85 15.28 7.16 -9.90
CA PHE A 85 14.88 6.05 -10.75
C PHE A 85 13.79 6.47 -11.74
N ILE A 86 12.73 7.13 -11.30
CA ILE A 86 11.67 7.63 -12.19
C ILE A 86 12.20 8.65 -13.20
N GLN A 87 13.08 9.56 -12.78
CA GLN A 87 13.67 10.59 -13.63
C GLN A 87 14.54 10.00 -14.75
N ARG A 88 15.22 8.88 -14.48
CA ARG A 88 16.05 8.18 -15.46
C ARG A 88 15.24 7.48 -16.56
N LEU A 89 13.99 7.11 -16.28
CA LEU A 89 13.14 6.39 -17.23
C LEU A 89 12.59 7.31 -18.32
N GLU A 90 12.53 6.78 -19.54
CA GLU A 90 11.75 7.37 -20.63
C GLU A 90 10.27 7.41 -20.26
N TRP A 91 9.53 8.35 -20.86
CA TRP A 91 8.11 8.50 -20.57
C TRP A 91 7.35 7.19 -20.75
N SER A 92 7.60 6.43 -21.82
CA SER A 92 6.96 5.13 -22.08
C SER A 92 7.30 4.04 -21.06
N GLN A 93 8.43 4.15 -20.36
CA GLN A 93 8.89 3.16 -19.38
C GLN A 93 8.31 3.39 -17.98
N ARG A 94 7.91 4.62 -17.68
CA ARG A 94 7.41 5.04 -16.37
C ARG A 94 6.12 4.32 -15.97
N PRO A 95 5.98 3.92 -14.67
CA PRO A 95 4.81 3.23 -14.15
C PRO A 95 3.52 4.01 -14.42
N VAL A 96 2.46 3.33 -14.83
CA VAL A 96 1.15 3.95 -15.03
C VAL A 96 0.52 4.31 -13.69
N GLY A 97 0.67 3.45 -12.68
CA GLY A 97 0.27 3.70 -11.30
C GLY A 97 1.39 3.48 -10.29
N ILE A 98 1.36 4.21 -9.18
CA ILE A 98 2.31 4.03 -8.07
C ILE A 98 1.50 3.94 -6.77
N MET A 99 1.73 2.88 -6.00
CA MET A 99 1.28 2.76 -4.62
C MET A 99 2.38 3.25 -3.67
N TRP A 100 2.05 4.18 -2.79
CA TRP A 100 2.94 4.67 -1.73
C TRP A 100 2.47 4.16 -0.38
N GLU A 101 3.41 3.88 0.53
CA GLU A 101 3.11 3.68 1.94
C GLU A 101 4.23 4.23 2.83
N CYS A 102 3.82 4.77 3.98
CA CYS A 102 4.70 5.19 5.05
C CYS A 102 3.92 5.32 6.38
N VAL A 103 4.61 5.61 7.47
CA VAL A 103 3.97 5.94 8.76
C VAL A 103 3.05 7.17 8.65
N LYS A 104 1.98 7.20 9.46
CA LYS A 104 0.99 8.30 9.46
C LYS A 104 1.59 9.71 9.58
N ASN A 105 2.77 9.83 10.17
CA ASN A 105 3.41 11.11 10.44
C ASN A 105 3.98 11.78 9.18
N LEU A 106 4.06 11.04 8.05
CA LEU A 106 4.37 11.62 6.75
C LEU A 106 3.29 12.62 6.29
N ASP A 107 2.02 12.37 6.65
CA ASP A 107 0.89 13.26 6.32
C ASP A 107 0.62 14.33 7.39
N ALA A 108 1.40 14.33 8.47
CA ALA A 108 1.35 15.37 9.49
C ALA A 108 2.29 16.53 9.14
N HIS A 109 1.94 17.74 9.56
CA HIS A 109 2.87 18.86 9.51
C HIS A 109 3.90 18.74 10.64
N ARG A 110 5.12 18.30 10.30
CA ARG A 110 6.23 18.04 11.22
C ARG A 110 7.00 19.33 11.48
N LYS A 111 6.68 20.00 12.59
CA LYS A 111 7.28 21.30 12.97
C LYS A 111 8.81 21.29 13.04
N THR A 112 9.43 20.18 13.45
CA THR A 112 10.90 20.05 13.60
C THR A 112 11.66 20.26 12.29
N VAL A 113 11.01 19.98 11.16
CA VAL A 113 11.56 20.15 9.81
C VAL A 113 10.69 21.05 8.94
N ASN A 114 9.66 21.66 9.53
CA ASN A 114 8.66 22.52 8.90
C ASN A 114 8.08 21.94 7.58
N GLU A 115 7.65 20.68 7.60
CA GLU A 115 7.28 19.94 6.39
C GLU A 115 6.04 19.06 6.60
N LYS A 116 5.15 19.00 5.60
CA LYS A 116 4.19 17.90 5.43
C LYS A 116 4.65 17.05 4.24
N GLY A 117 5.21 15.87 4.51
CA GLY A 117 5.94 15.10 3.51
C GLY A 117 5.08 14.61 2.35
N THR A 118 3.78 14.32 2.57
CA THR A 118 2.86 13.99 1.47
C THR A 118 2.70 15.12 0.46
N GLU A 119 2.70 16.38 0.88
CA GLU A 119 2.64 17.53 -0.04
C GLU A 119 3.94 17.66 -0.84
N VAL A 120 5.09 17.45 -0.19
CA VAL A 120 6.39 17.39 -0.89
C VAL A 120 6.40 16.31 -1.97
N ILE A 121 5.93 15.10 -1.65
CA ILE A 121 5.83 14.01 -2.64
C ILE A 121 4.87 14.41 -3.77
N LYS A 122 3.69 14.95 -3.46
CA LYS A 122 2.72 15.40 -4.47
C LYS A 122 3.34 16.41 -5.44
N ASP A 123 4.06 17.40 -4.94
CA ASP A 123 4.67 18.44 -5.75
C ASP A 123 5.80 17.90 -6.63
N LEU A 124 6.65 17.02 -6.10
CA LEU A 124 7.72 16.40 -6.88
C LEU A 124 7.18 15.44 -7.93
N MET A 125 6.20 14.62 -7.59
CA MET A 125 5.58 13.69 -8.53
C MET A 125 4.78 14.43 -9.61
N ARG A 126 4.16 15.58 -9.30
CA ARG A 126 3.55 16.47 -10.30
C ARG A 126 4.56 16.92 -11.34
N LYS A 127 5.76 17.34 -10.92
CA LYS A 127 6.85 17.69 -11.84
C LYS A 127 7.32 16.51 -12.69
N GLN A 128 7.06 15.27 -12.26
CA GLN A 128 7.34 14.05 -13.02
C GLN A 128 6.16 13.57 -13.87
N GLY A 129 5.08 14.35 -13.99
CA GLY A 129 3.91 14.02 -14.82
C GLY A 129 2.92 13.09 -14.14
N TYR A 130 2.83 13.11 -12.80
CA TYR A 130 1.84 12.32 -12.05
C TYR A 130 0.90 13.22 -11.26
N VAL A 131 -0.35 12.82 -11.11
CA VAL A 131 -1.22 13.32 -10.05
C VAL A 131 -1.19 12.35 -8.88
N SER A 132 -1.17 12.85 -7.65
CA SER A 132 -1.04 12.01 -6.45
C SER A 132 -2.06 12.39 -5.38
N SER A 133 -2.57 11.38 -4.68
CA SER A 133 -3.47 11.53 -3.55
C SER A 133 -3.05 10.61 -2.40
N PHE A 134 -3.22 11.07 -1.16
CA PHE A 134 -2.76 10.36 0.05
C PHE A 134 -3.87 10.33 1.10
N GLN A 135 -3.93 9.25 1.87
CA GLN A 135 -4.85 9.12 2.99
C GLN A 135 -4.24 8.29 4.12
N VAL A 136 -4.51 8.72 5.36
CA VAL A 136 -4.20 7.93 6.55
C VAL A 136 -5.30 6.89 6.76
N VAL A 137 -4.93 5.63 6.84
CA VAL A 137 -5.85 4.51 7.10
C VAL A 137 -5.35 3.66 8.27
N ASN A 138 -6.30 2.97 8.91
CA ASN A 138 -6.01 2.04 10.00
C ASN A 138 -6.37 0.62 9.59
N SER A 139 -5.41 -0.31 9.72
CA SER A 139 -5.58 -1.73 9.41
C SER A 139 -6.78 -2.38 10.13
N LYS A 140 -7.20 -1.87 11.29
CA LYS A 140 -8.37 -2.41 12.01
C LYS A 140 -9.68 -2.28 11.24
N HIS A 141 -9.72 -1.40 10.24
CA HIS A 141 -10.86 -1.23 9.34
C HIS A 141 -10.80 -2.15 8.11
N PHE A 142 -9.78 -3.01 8.02
CA PHE A 142 -9.52 -3.93 6.90
C PHE A 142 -9.48 -5.39 7.36
N ALA A 143 -10.39 -5.74 8.27
CA ALA A 143 -10.61 -7.10 8.81
C ALA A 143 -9.45 -7.66 9.65
N LEU A 144 -8.63 -6.80 10.26
CA LEU A 144 -7.49 -7.24 11.07
C LEU A 144 -7.62 -6.79 12.53
N PRO A 145 -7.26 -7.64 13.52
CA PRO A 145 -7.21 -7.27 14.94
C PRO A 145 -5.98 -6.42 15.27
N HIS A 146 -5.58 -5.50 14.39
CA HIS A 146 -4.35 -4.71 14.52
C HIS A 146 -4.64 -3.23 14.31
N SER A 147 -4.27 -2.37 15.25
CA SER A 147 -4.36 -0.91 15.11
C SER A 147 -3.04 -0.36 14.60
N ARG A 148 -2.93 -0.20 13.27
CA ARG A 148 -1.76 0.34 12.59
C ARG A 148 -2.20 1.46 11.66
N ASN A 149 -1.93 2.70 12.06
CA ASN A 149 -2.14 3.86 11.20
C ASN A 149 -0.95 4.02 10.25
N ARG A 150 -1.24 4.06 8.95
CA ARG A 150 -0.26 4.32 7.89
C ARG A 150 -0.87 5.29 6.89
N VAL A 151 -0.02 6.08 6.25
CA VAL A 151 -0.45 6.81 5.06
C VAL A 151 -0.25 5.89 3.87
N TYR A 152 -1.28 5.79 3.03
CA TYR A 152 -1.17 5.19 1.70
C TYR A 152 -1.40 6.29 0.67
N GLY A 153 -0.71 6.19 -0.45
CA GLY A 153 -0.88 7.10 -1.56
C GLY A 153 -1.05 6.37 -2.88
N ILE A 154 -1.75 7.03 -3.80
CA ILE A 154 -1.86 6.60 -5.19
C ILE A 154 -1.33 7.75 -6.05
N SER A 155 -0.39 7.45 -6.96
CA SER A 155 -0.05 8.34 -8.06
C SER A 155 -0.45 7.72 -9.39
N LEU A 156 -1.12 8.50 -10.24
CA LEU A 156 -1.47 8.11 -11.60
C LEU A 156 -0.73 8.98 -12.59
N LYS A 157 -0.13 8.34 -13.59
CA LYS A 157 0.57 8.99 -14.70
C LYS A 157 -0.42 9.77 -15.55
N LEU A 158 -0.10 11.03 -15.84
CA LEU A 158 -0.95 11.92 -16.63
C LEU A 158 -0.82 11.62 -18.12
N ASP A 159 -1.92 11.61 -18.86
CA ASP A 159 -1.82 11.69 -20.32
C ASP A 159 -1.49 13.13 -20.74
N LEU A 160 -0.20 13.45 -20.84
CA LEU A 160 0.27 14.81 -21.14
C LEU A 160 -0.21 15.33 -22.51
N ALA A 161 -0.68 14.46 -23.41
CA ALA A 161 -1.22 14.86 -24.71
C ALA A 161 -2.70 15.28 -24.66
N ALA A 162 -3.41 14.96 -23.57
CA ALA A 162 -4.84 15.25 -23.44
C ALA A 162 -5.11 16.59 -22.73
N PRO A 163 -5.90 17.51 -23.33
CA PRO A 163 -6.35 18.71 -22.64
C PRO A 163 -7.09 18.37 -21.33
N GLY A 164 -6.68 19.00 -20.23
CA GLY A 164 -7.29 18.76 -18.91
C GLY A 164 -6.90 17.43 -18.25
N ALA A 165 -5.79 16.82 -18.64
CA ALA A 165 -5.29 15.56 -18.07
C ALA A 165 -5.22 15.56 -16.54
N GLU A 166 -4.74 16.65 -15.93
CA GLU A 166 -4.69 16.79 -14.47
C GLU A 166 -6.08 16.70 -13.84
N ARG A 167 -7.09 17.38 -14.41
CA ARG A 167 -8.46 17.35 -13.91
C ARG A 167 -9.04 15.95 -14.01
N LYS A 168 -8.93 15.30 -15.17
CA LYS A 168 -9.44 13.94 -15.39
C LYS A 168 -8.78 12.93 -14.46
N ALA A 169 -7.46 13.03 -14.28
CA ALA A 169 -6.74 12.13 -13.39
C ALA A 169 -7.05 12.42 -11.90
N GLY A 170 -7.29 13.69 -11.53
CA GLY A 170 -7.81 14.07 -10.22
C GLY A 170 -9.22 13.53 -9.95
N GLU A 171 -10.11 13.60 -10.93
CA GLU A 171 -11.45 12.99 -10.88
C GLU A 171 -11.33 11.46 -10.69
N LYS A 172 -10.49 10.78 -11.50
CA LYS A 172 -10.18 9.35 -11.33
C LYS A 172 -9.67 9.04 -9.91
N LEU A 173 -8.73 9.83 -9.38
CA LEU A 173 -8.24 9.63 -8.01
C LEU A 173 -9.32 9.84 -6.96
N SER A 174 -10.25 10.77 -7.17
CA SER A 174 -11.37 11.01 -6.25
C SER A 174 -12.37 9.86 -6.22
N SER A 175 -12.44 9.04 -7.28
CA SER A 175 -13.23 7.79 -7.32
C SER A 175 -12.42 6.55 -6.97
N ALA A 176 -11.08 6.62 -6.93
CA ALA A 176 -10.18 5.50 -6.69
C ALA A 176 -10.09 5.01 -5.25
N TRP A 177 -11.02 5.38 -4.37
CA TRP A 177 -10.88 5.06 -2.96
C TRP A 177 -11.44 3.67 -2.61
N PHE A 178 -10.53 2.85 -2.07
CA PHE A 178 -10.71 1.56 -1.39
C PHE A 178 -11.89 0.70 -1.87
N VAL A 179 -11.58 -0.19 -2.82
CA VAL A 179 -12.40 -1.39 -3.02
C VAL A 179 -12.16 -2.32 -1.83
N VAL A 180 -13.13 -2.38 -0.93
CA VAL A 180 -13.19 -3.39 0.14
C VAL A 180 -14.22 -4.44 -0.25
N PRO A 181 -13.96 -5.74 -0.04
CA PRO A 181 -14.98 -6.75 -0.28
C PRO A 181 -16.24 -6.42 0.53
N SER A 182 -17.35 -6.14 -0.15
CA SER A 182 -18.67 -6.02 0.46
C SER A 182 -19.24 -7.42 0.67
N GLY A 183 -18.69 -8.16 1.62
CA GLY A 183 -19.15 -9.49 1.98
C GLY A 183 -18.49 -9.95 3.26
N ASP A 184 -19.31 -10.20 4.27
CA ASP A 184 -18.97 -10.76 5.59
C ASP A 184 -18.22 -9.86 6.59
N THR A 185 -18.83 -8.70 6.83
CA THR A 185 -18.95 -8.12 8.18
C THR A 185 -17.69 -7.63 8.88
N LEU A 186 -17.07 -6.59 8.30
CA LEU A 186 -16.18 -5.68 9.02
C LEU A 186 -16.84 -5.05 10.28
N GLN A 187 -18.17 -4.88 10.28
CA GLN A 187 -18.92 -4.40 11.45
C GLN A 187 -19.28 -5.49 12.49
N ARG A 188 -19.31 -6.79 12.12
CA ARG A 188 -19.60 -7.87 13.07
C ARG A 188 -18.35 -8.51 13.67
N HIS A 189 -17.18 -8.37 13.02
CA HIS A 189 -15.88 -8.70 13.62
C HIS A 189 -15.35 -7.51 14.43
N LYS A 190 -16.13 -7.06 15.43
CA LYS A 190 -15.59 -6.19 16.48
C LYS A 190 -14.72 -7.06 17.38
N TRP A 191 -13.42 -7.03 17.14
CA TRP A 191 -12.46 -7.60 18.08
C TRP A 191 -12.64 -6.91 19.44
N ARG A 192 -12.90 -7.70 20.48
CA ARG A 192 -13.00 -7.17 21.86
C ARG A 192 -11.72 -6.46 22.28
N THR A 193 -10.59 -6.93 21.74
CA THR A 193 -9.26 -6.36 21.95
C THR A 193 -8.58 -6.20 20.60
N VAL A 194 -8.02 -5.01 20.33
CA VAL A 194 -7.25 -4.73 19.12
C VAL A 194 -5.78 -4.65 19.51
N HIS A 195 -4.92 -5.40 18.81
CA HIS A 195 -3.48 -5.38 19.05
C HIS A 195 -2.91 -3.99 18.72
N PRO A 196 -2.01 -3.41 19.55
CA PRO A 196 -1.33 -2.16 19.22
C PRO A 196 -0.43 -2.31 17.99
N CYS A 197 0.02 -1.18 17.43
CA CYS A 197 0.96 -1.19 16.29
C CYS A 197 2.19 -2.04 16.62
N LEU A 198 2.54 -2.97 15.72
CA LEU A 198 3.76 -3.75 15.85
C LEU A 198 4.94 -2.82 15.52
N LEU A 199 5.94 -2.82 16.38
CA LEU A 199 7.19 -2.10 16.19
C LEU A 199 8.33 -3.12 16.18
N PRO A 200 9.32 -3.04 15.26
CA PRO A 200 10.33 -4.07 15.05
C PRO A 200 11.04 -4.58 16.33
N GLN A 201 11.28 -3.70 17.30
CA GLN A 201 12.11 -4.00 18.48
C GLN A 201 11.36 -3.99 19.82
N LYS A 202 10.05 -3.69 19.85
CA LYS A 202 9.29 -3.61 21.10
C LYS A 202 8.79 -4.98 21.54
N ARG A 203 8.78 -5.27 22.84
CA ARG A 203 8.16 -6.51 23.36
C ARG A 203 6.74 -6.22 23.82
N PHE A 204 5.85 -7.17 23.57
CA PHE A 204 4.46 -7.11 24.01
C PHE A 204 4.22 -8.19 25.04
N PHE A 205 3.65 -7.80 26.18
CA PHE A 205 3.15 -8.72 27.18
C PHE A 205 1.65 -8.94 26.94
N TYR A 206 1.23 -10.19 27.07
CA TYR A 206 -0.15 -10.62 26.98
C TYR A 206 -0.58 -11.08 28.37
N LEU A 207 -1.69 -10.51 28.85
CA LEU A 207 -2.30 -10.90 30.12
C LEU A 207 -3.53 -11.74 29.79
N ASP A 208 -3.52 -12.99 30.24
CA ASP A 208 -4.66 -13.90 30.14
C ASP A 208 -5.04 -14.38 31.54
N GLU A 209 -6.26 -14.07 31.96
CA GLU A 209 -6.82 -14.25 33.32
C GLU A 209 -5.95 -13.65 34.43
N ASN A 210 -4.85 -14.34 34.80
CA ASN A 210 -3.86 -13.94 35.80
C ASN A 210 -2.41 -14.24 35.39
N ARG A 211 -2.16 -14.55 34.11
CA ARG A 211 -0.85 -14.96 33.59
C ARG A 211 -0.32 -13.96 32.58
N LEU A 212 0.86 -13.42 32.89
CA LEU A 212 1.63 -12.60 31.97
C LEU A 212 2.51 -13.49 31.11
N HIS A 213 2.42 -13.39 29.79
CA HIS A 213 3.29 -14.12 28.88
C HIS A 213 3.77 -13.27 27.70
N LEU A 214 4.85 -13.71 27.06
CA LEU A 214 5.38 -13.14 25.83
C LEU A 214 4.91 -13.99 24.64
N ASN A 215 4.67 -13.35 23.50
CA ASN A 215 4.40 -14.10 22.27
C ASN A 215 5.62 -14.94 21.88
N LYS A 216 5.37 -16.23 21.59
CA LYS A 216 6.36 -17.18 21.11
C LYS A 216 6.11 -17.62 19.67
N SER A 217 5.03 -17.16 19.04
CA SER A 217 4.61 -17.56 17.70
C SER A 217 5.00 -16.51 16.64
N PRO A 218 5.91 -16.82 15.71
CA PRO A 218 6.20 -15.97 14.55
C PRO A 218 4.95 -15.79 13.67
N THR A 219 4.18 -16.86 13.49
CA THR A 219 2.94 -16.86 12.69
C THR A 219 1.91 -15.87 13.24
N PHE A 220 1.78 -15.74 14.56
CA PHE A 220 0.89 -14.76 15.16
C PHE A 220 1.23 -13.34 14.71
N VAL A 221 2.50 -12.97 14.73
CA VAL A 221 2.97 -11.64 14.33
C VAL A 221 2.68 -11.35 12.86
N MET A 222 2.90 -12.34 11.99
CA MET A 222 2.62 -12.23 10.57
C MET A 222 1.12 -12.19 10.27
N SER A 223 0.30 -12.91 11.04
CA SER A 223 -1.17 -12.88 10.90
C SER A 223 -1.75 -11.50 11.20
N LEU A 224 -1.12 -10.71 12.08
CA LEU A 224 -1.50 -9.32 12.33
C LEU A 224 -1.24 -8.41 11.11
N GLN A 225 -0.36 -8.81 10.19
CA GLN A 225 -0.18 -8.15 8.88
C GLN A 225 -1.08 -8.73 7.79
N GLY A 226 -1.98 -9.66 8.12
CA GLY A 226 -2.89 -10.28 7.16
C GLY A 226 -2.30 -11.45 6.38
N LEU A 227 -1.19 -12.03 6.84
CA LEU A 227 -0.56 -13.18 6.18
C LEU A 227 -0.92 -14.49 6.88
N SER A 228 -1.49 -15.41 6.12
CA SER A 228 -1.81 -16.77 6.55
C SER A 228 -0.58 -17.69 6.53
N SER A 229 -0.64 -18.81 7.26
CA SER A 229 0.42 -19.83 7.23
C SER A 229 0.67 -20.38 5.82
N ARG A 230 -0.35 -20.41 4.95
CA ARG A 230 -0.20 -20.85 3.55
C ARG A 230 0.62 -19.85 2.74
N GLU A 231 0.36 -18.56 2.90
CA GLU A 231 1.12 -17.49 2.23
C GLU A 231 2.55 -17.43 2.74
N LEU A 232 2.77 -17.57 4.05
CA LEU A 232 4.12 -17.68 4.62
C LEU A 232 4.88 -18.87 4.04
N LYS A 233 4.23 -20.03 3.90
CA LYS A 233 4.82 -21.21 3.25
C LYS A 233 5.15 -20.95 1.79
N ALA A 234 4.24 -20.33 1.04
CA ALA A 234 4.47 -20.00 -0.37
C ALA A 234 5.62 -18.99 -0.55
N ALA A 235 5.81 -18.09 0.42
CA ALA A 235 6.88 -17.11 0.44
C ALA A 235 8.22 -17.64 1.01
N GLY A 236 8.29 -18.90 1.46
CA GLY A 236 9.49 -19.45 2.10
C GLY A 236 9.80 -18.85 3.49
N LEU A 237 8.79 -18.34 4.18
CA LEU A 237 8.89 -17.64 5.47
C LEU A 237 8.40 -18.50 6.66
N THR A 238 8.58 -19.82 6.61
CA THR A 238 8.10 -20.74 7.66
C THR A 238 9.03 -20.81 8.87
N ASP A 239 10.33 -20.60 8.65
CA ASP A 239 11.37 -20.89 9.64
C ASP A 239 11.88 -19.61 10.33
N LEU A 240 11.00 -18.62 10.46
CA LEU A 240 11.32 -17.34 11.10
C LEU A 240 11.36 -17.50 12.62
N THR A 241 12.36 -16.89 13.26
CA THR A 241 12.27 -16.61 14.69
C THR A 241 11.22 -15.52 14.95
N VAL A 242 10.70 -15.44 16.18
CA VAL A 242 9.74 -14.38 16.56
C VAL A 242 10.32 -12.98 16.31
N LYS A 243 11.62 -12.80 16.58
CA LYS A 243 12.32 -11.53 16.36
C LYS A 243 12.33 -11.16 14.87
N GLN A 244 12.70 -12.09 14.00
CA GLN A 244 12.71 -11.86 12.55
C GLN A 244 11.31 -11.58 12.01
N ALA A 245 10.31 -12.36 12.42
CA ALA A 245 8.92 -12.13 12.02
C ALA A 245 8.43 -10.74 12.48
N GLN A 246 8.83 -10.30 13.67
CA GLN A 246 8.47 -8.99 14.18
C GLN A 246 9.18 -7.84 13.46
N GLU A 247 10.44 -8.01 13.09
CA GLU A 247 11.17 -7.04 12.29
C GLU A 247 10.53 -6.88 10.91
N LEU A 248 10.25 -8.00 10.22
CA LEU A 248 9.54 -8.02 8.94
C LEU A 248 8.13 -7.42 9.04
N ALA A 249 7.32 -7.84 10.00
CA ALA A 249 5.96 -7.32 10.18
C ALA A 249 5.93 -5.86 10.67
N GLY A 250 6.93 -5.44 11.44
CA GLY A 250 7.08 -4.08 11.92
C GLY A 250 7.32 -3.10 10.76
N ASN A 251 8.14 -3.50 9.80
CA ASN A 251 8.51 -2.68 8.64
C ASN A 251 7.61 -2.90 7.41
N GLY A 252 6.97 -4.06 7.28
CA GLY A 252 6.16 -4.43 6.13
C GLY A 252 4.81 -3.71 6.04
N PHE A 253 4.18 -3.86 4.87
CA PHE A 253 2.80 -3.45 4.63
C PHE A 253 1.83 -4.40 5.30
N THR A 254 0.63 -3.89 5.58
CA THR A 254 -0.49 -4.74 5.94
C THR A 254 -1.16 -5.24 4.67
N ALA A 255 -1.15 -6.56 4.44
CA ALA A 255 -1.56 -7.19 3.19
C ALA A 255 -2.97 -6.78 2.75
N ASN A 256 -3.94 -6.80 3.66
CA ASN A 256 -5.33 -6.44 3.36
C ASN A 256 -5.46 -4.99 2.88
N VAL A 257 -4.73 -4.07 3.51
CA VAL A 257 -4.77 -2.65 3.13
C VAL A 257 -4.09 -2.44 1.79
N ALA A 258 -2.90 -3.02 1.61
CA ALA A 258 -2.16 -2.99 0.35
C ALA A 258 -2.99 -3.56 -0.80
N ALA A 259 -3.63 -4.71 -0.61
CA ALA A 259 -4.50 -5.33 -1.61
C ALA A 259 -5.65 -4.41 -2.02
N SER A 260 -6.34 -3.76 -1.07
CA SER A 260 -7.40 -2.80 -1.39
C SER A 260 -6.89 -1.59 -2.19
N VAL A 261 -5.72 -1.05 -1.86
CA VAL A 261 -5.10 0.06 -2.62
C VAL A 261 -4.68 -0.40 -4.02
N LEU A 262 -4.10 -1.60 -4.13
CA LEU A 262 -3.69 -2.17 -5.41
C LEU A 262 -4.88 -2.40 -6.34
N VAL A 263 -5.98 -2.99 -5.85
CA VAL A 263 -7.20 -3.16 -6.64
C VAL A 263 -7.74 -1.80 -7.09
N SER A 264 -7.76 -0.80 -6.21
CA SER A 264 -8.13 0.57 -6.57
C SER A 264 -7.29 1.11 -7.74
N ILE A 265 -5.97 0.93 -7.72
CA ILE A 265 -5.09 1.35 -8.82
C ILE A 265 -5.41 0.57 -10.10
N LEU A 266 -5.50 -0.76 -10.00
CA LEU A 266 -5.72 -1.65 -11.14
C LEU A 266 -7.04 -1.35 -11.87
N VAL A 267 -8.12 -1.09 -11.13
CA VAL A 267 -9.42 -0.70 -11.72
C VAL A 267 -9.29 0.57 -12.57
N HIS A 268 -8.40 1.50 -12.21
CA HIS A 268 -8.21 2.76 -12.94
C HIS A 268 -7.21 2.65 -14.09
N ILE A 269 -6.28 1.69 -14.05
CA ILE A 269 -5.33 1.40 -15.12
C ILE A 269 -6.00 0.60 -16.24
N LEU A 270 -6.91 -0.32 -15.90
CA LEU A 270 -7.57 -1.21 -16.85
C LEU A 270 -8.78 -0.57 -17.56
N GLN A 271 -9.15 0.67 -17.21
CA GLN A 271 -10.20 1.48 -17.84
C GLN A 271 -9.62 2.58 -18.73
#